data_AF-M6E9U2-F1
#
_entry.id   AF-M6E9U2-F1
#
_cell.length_a   1.000
_cell.length_b   1.000
_cell.length_c   1.000
_cell.angle_alpha   90.00
_cell.angle_beta   90.00
_cell.angle_gamma   90.00
#
_symmetry.space_group_name_H-M   'P 1'
#
loop_
_entity.id
_entity.type
_entity.pdbx_description
1 polymer ?
#
loop_
_entity_poly.entity_id
_entity_poly.type
_entity_poly.pdbx_seq_one_letter_code
_entity_poly.pdbx_strand_id
1 'polypeptide(L)'
;MITPEVLQEKLNSVLSRVWTGLYGKIESYDKSSLTAKVKPLLKVPTEEGFQELPILVNLPVNVFHAGGMMFVPDYKNGDLVYLAPSPFSVSDSIRGQIGKTQKNSDSIESPGFGLENCSVVGGIPNHPFQLLPTLQKDGMLICDTLGNTYALFSTSGIELKSGTAQTEKAVLGETLKGILGELLDALANLTVTCTAPSTTSSIPLNAAIFNSIKAKLNTILSQKVKNN
;
A
#
# COMPACT_ATOMS: atom_id res chain seq x y z
N MET A 1 24.29 -7.19 52.52
CA MET A 1 23.20 -6.22 52.27
C MET A 1 23.36 -5.75 50.84
N ILE A 2 22.37 -5.93 49.96
CA ILE A 2 22.44 -5.40 48.59
C ILE A 2 22.18 -3.89 48.68
N THR A 3 23.09 -3.06 48.15
CA THR A 3 22.89 -1.61 48.16
C THR A 3 21.89 -1.20 47.08
N PRO A 4 21.18 -0.07 47.22
CA PRO A 4 20.29 0.45 46.19
C PRO A 4 20.94 0.59 44.82
N GLU A 5 22.23 0.95 44.77
CA GLU A 5 23.00 1.13 43.53
C GLU A 5 23.19 -0.20 42.79
N VAL A 6 23.56 -1.25 43.53
CA VAL A 6 23.71 -2.61 42.96
C VAL A 6 22.37 -3.16 42.46
N LEU A 7 21.28 -2.84 43.16
CA LEU A 7 19.93 -3.21 42.72
C LEU A 7 19.56 -2.50 41.40
N GLN A 8 19.85 -1.20 41.32
CA GLN A 8 19.53 -0.40 40.14
C GLN A 8 20.36 -0.80 38.92
N GLU A 9 21.65 -1.09 39.10
CA GLU A 9 22.50 -1.57 38.02
C GLU A 9 22.00 -2.90 37.45
N LYS A 10 21.62 -3.85 38.32
CA LYS A 10 21.00 -5.12 37.90
C LYS A 10 19.68 -4.90 37.16
N LEU A 11 18.83 -4.00 37.65
CA LEU A 11 17.57 -3.69 36.98
C LEU A 11 17.81 -3.12 35.58
N ASN A 12 18.72 -2.14 35.45
CA ASN A 12 19.07 -1.54 34.17
C ASN A 12 19.68 -2.55 33.19
N SER A 13 20.52 -3.47 33.68
CA SER A 13 21.10 -4.57 32.89
C SER A 13 20.03 -5.53 32.35
N VAL A 14 18.98 -5.81 33.14
CA VAL A 14 17.85 -6.64 32.67
C VAL A 14 17.01 -5.86 31.66
N LEU A 15 16.69 -4.60 31.95
CA LEU A 15 15.85 -3.76 31.09
C LEU A 15 16.51 -3.44 29.74
N SER A 16 17.83 -3.32 29.67
CA SER A 16 18.55 -3.09 28.40
C SER A 16 18.46 -4.26 27.43
N ARG A 17 18.04 -5.44 27.90
CA ARG A 17 17.81 -6.64 27.08
C ARG A 17 16.36 -6.77 26.60
N VAL A 18 15.48 -5.87 27.03
CA VAL A 18 14.07 -5.86 26.65
C VAL A 18 13.91 -5.04 25.37
N TRP A 19 13.65 -5.71 24.26
CA TRP A 19 13.33 -5.05 23.00
C TRP A 19 11.88 -4.55 23.01
N THR A 20 11.70 -3.24 22.83
CA THR A 20 10.36 -2.61 22.76
C THR A 20 9.93 -2.31 21.31
N GLY A 21 10.90 -2.21 20.40
CA GLY A 21 10.67 -1.89 19.00
C GLY A 21 11.98 -1.71 18.26
N LEU A 22 12.05 -2.17 17.01
CA LEU A 22 13.24 -2.06 16.18
C LEU A 22 12.87 -1.69 14.76
N TYR A 23 13.72 -0.91 14.11
CA TYR A 23 13.65 -0.71 12.67
C TYR A 23 14.55 -1.71 11.97
N GLY A 24 14.09 -2.24 10.85
CA GLY A 24 14.82 -3.20 10.04
C GLY A 24 14.70 -2.89 8.56
N LYS A 25 15.56 -3.53 7.77
CA LYS A 25 15.53 -3.52 6.32
C LYS A 25 15.25 -4.93 5.81
N ILE A 26 14.26 -5.06 4.91
CA ILE A 26 13.93 -6.32 4.26
C ILE A 26 15.10 -6.77 3.39
N GLU A 27 15.57 -7.99 3.60
CA GLU A 27 16.54 -8.65 2.74
C GLU A 27 15.81 -9.54 1.71
N SER A 28 14.81 -10.28 2.15
CA SER A 28 13.92 -11.07 1.28
C SER A 28 12.54 -11.22 1.89
N TYR A 29 11.49 -11.28 1.07
CA TYR A 29 10.11 -11.51 1.49
C TYR A 29 9.48 -12.64 0.69
N ASP A 30 8.94 -13.64 1.39
CA ASP A 30 8.12 -14.70 0.80
C ASP A 30 6.64 -14.41 1.06
N LYS A 31 5.97 -13.99 0.00
CA LYS A 31 4.55 -13.64 0.01
C LYS A 31 3.64 -14.85 0.26
N SER A 32 4.08 -16.04 -0.11
CA SER A 32 3.26 -17.26 0.04
C SER A 32 3.20 -17.74 1.49
N SER A 33 4.33 -17.69 2.20
CA SER A 33 4.43 -18.07 3.61
C SER A 33 4.23 -16.90 4.58
N LEU A 34 4.12 -15.67 4.06
CA LEU A 34 4.09 -14.42 4.82
C LEU A 34 5.27 -14.32 5.79
N THR A 35 6.47 -14.62 5.30
CA THR A 35 7.71 -14.53 6.10
C THR A 35 8.76 -13.66 5.44
N ALA A 36 9.63 -13.06 6.24
CA ALA A 36 10.71 -12.21 5.77
C ALA A 36 12.05 -12.51 6.45
N LYS A 37 13.13 -12.18 5.74
CA LYS A 37 14.46 -11.98 6.31
C LYS A 37 14.67 -10.48 6.50
N VAL A 38 15.05 -10.07 7.70
CA VAL A 38 15.19 -8.66 8.06
C VAL A 38 16.52 -8.43 8.75
N LYS A 39 17.28 -7.43 8.27
CA LYS A 39 18.46 -6.92 8.95
C LYS A 39 18.03 -5.78 9.88
N PRO A 40 18.12 -5.91 11.21
CA PRO A 40 17.85 -4.80 12.12
C PRO A 40 18.87 -3.67 11.90
N LEU A 41 18.41 -2.43 12.02
CA LEU A 41 19.20 -1.21 11.81
C LEU A 41 19.61 -0.57 13.15
N LEU A 42 20.04 -1.40 14.09
CA LEU A 42 20.51 -0.97 15.41
C LEU A 42 21.88 -1.60 15.68
N LYS A 43 22.76 -0.80 16.30
CA LYS A 43 24.01 -1.30 16.91
C LYS A 43 23.85 -1.33 18.41
N VAL A 44 24.31 -2.41 19.03
CA VAL A 44 24.24 -2.63 20.48
C VAL A 44 25.63 -2.49 21.08
N PRO A 45 25.76 -1.90 22.29
CA PRO A 45 27.03 -1.85 22.98
C PRO A 45 27.46 -3.25 23.43
N THR A 46 28.75 -3.53 23.29
CA THR A 46 29.44 -4.75 23.77
C THR A 46 30.72 -4.35 24.49
N GLU A 47 31.39 -5.30 25.14
CA GLU A 47 32.70 -5.05 25.79
C GLU A 47 33.76 -4.56 24.78
N GLU A 48 33.61 -4.92 23.50
CA GLU A 48 34.51 -4.55 22.40
C GLU A 48 34.05 -3.30 21.61
N GLY A 49 32.96 -2.64 22.03
CA GLY A 49 32.46 -1.42 21.38
C GLY A 49 30.99 -1.53 20.96
N PHE A 50 30.70 -1.45 19.65
CA PHE A 50 29.34 -1.53 19.11
C PHE A 50 29.25 -2.64 18.06
N GLN A 51 28.28 -3.54 18.21
CA GLN A 51 28.05 -4.63 17.28
C GLN A 51 26.70 -4.49 16.58
N GLU A 52 26.65 -4.84 15.30
CA GLU A 52 25.38 -4.95 14.57
C GLU A 52 24.61 -6.21 14.98
N LEU A 53 23.29 -6.09 14.98
CA LEU A 53 22.43 -7.26 15.16
C LEU A 53 22.47 -8.19 13.93
N PRO A 54 22.32 -9.51 14.14
CA PRO A 54 22.28 -10.49 13.07
C PRO A 54 21.04 -10.32 12.19
N ILE A 55 21.07 -10.90 10.99
CA ILE A 55 19.88 -11.03 10.15
C ILE A 55 18.91 -11.98 10.85
N LEU A 56 17.67 -11.52 11.01
CA LEU A 56 16.57 -12.31 11.52
C LEU A 56 15.89 -13.01 10.37
N VAL A 57 15.65 -14.32 10.51
CA VAL A 57 15.10 -15.18 9.45
C VAL A 57 13.72 -15.70 9.83
N ASN A 58 12.90 -15.99 8.81
CA ASN A 58 11.56 -16.54 8.98
C ASN A 58 10.65 -15.71 9.88
N LEU A 59 10.85 -14.39 9.92
CA LEU A 59 9.99 -13.51 10.70
C LEU A 59 8.61 -13.45 10.07
N PRO A 60 7.52 -13.71 10.81
CA PRO A 60 6.17 -13.55 10.28
C PRO A 60 5.89 -12.09 9.94
N VAL A 61 5.16 -11.89 8.85
CA VAL A 61 4.73 -10.58 8.36
C VAL A 61 3.26 -10.38 8.64
N ASN A 62 2.94 -9.32 9.38
CA ASN A 62 1.56 -8.93 9.64
C ASN A 62 0.89 -8.45 8.36
N VAL A 63 -0.34 -8.92 8.16
CA VAL A 63 -1.23 -8.46 7.11
C VAL A 63 -2.39 -7.76 7.79
N PHE A 64 -2.67 -6.51 7.42
CA PHE A 64 -3.87 -5.85 7.93
C PHE A 64 -5.09 -6.60 7.41
N HIS A 65 -5.93 -7.06 8.31
CA HIS A 65 -7.17 -7.77 8.00
C HIS A 65 -8.33 -7.15 8.76
N ALA A 66 -9.40 -6.82 8.04
CA ALA A 66 -10.60 -6.22 8.60
C ALA A 66 -11.84 -6.84 7.95
N GLY A 67 -12.27 -7.99 8.47
CA GLY A 67 -13.53 -8.64 8.10
C GLY A 67 -13.70 -8.88 6.60
N GLY A 68 -12.99 -9.86 6.04
CA GLY A 68 -13.07 -10.21 4.60
C GLY A 68 -12.24 -9.29 3.69
N MET A 69 -11.70 -8.19 4.21
CA MET A 69 -10.76 -7.31 3.52
C MET A 69 -9.35 -7.47 4.07
N MET A 70 -8.34 -7.32 3.21
CA MET A 70 -6.93 -7.37 3.60
C MET A 70 -6.07 -6.39 2.80
N PHE A 71 -5.06 -5.80 3.46
CA PHE A 71 -3.95 -5.11 2.78
C PHE A 71 -2.72 -6.00 2.83
N VAL A 72 -2.42 -6.67 1.72
CA VAL A 72 -1.27 -7.56 1.60
C VAL A 72 -0.05 -6.74 1.20
N PRO A 73 1.01 -6.72 2.01
CA PRO A 73 2.23 -6.01 1.63
C PRO A 73 2.91 -6.69 0.43
N ASP A 74 3.68 -5.91 -0.32
CA ASP A 74 4.49 -6.40 -1.45
C ASP A 74 5.96 -6.02 -1.28
N TYR A 75 6.52 -6.32 -0.10
CA TYR A 75 7.86 -5.88 0.27
C TYR A 75 8.94 -6.33 -0.73
N LYS A 76 9.90 -5.45 -0.97
CA LYS A 76 11.10 -5.66 -1.78
C LYS A 76 12.35 -5.59 -0.93
N ASN A 77 13.45 -6.10 -1.46
CA ASN A 77 14.77 -5.90 -0.86
C ASN A 77 15.02 -4.40 -0.69
N GLY A 78 15.44 -4.01 0.52
CA GLY A 78 15.72 -2.62 0.84
C GLY A 78 14.59 -1.87 1.53
N ASP A 79 13.36 -2.38 1.53
CA ASP A 79 12.23 -1.75 2.21
C ASP A 79 12.48 -1.65 3.73
N LEU A 80 12.16 -0.50 4.31
CA LEU A 80 12.21 -0.34 5.77
C LEU A 80 10.92 -0.84 6.41
N VAL A 81 11.09 -1.49 7.55
CA VAL A 81 9.98 -2.05 8.32
C VAL A 81 10.17 -1.82 9.81
N TYR A 82 9.05 -1.81 10.52
CA TYR A 82 9.03 -1.89 11.98
C TYR A 82 8.89 -3.35 12.42
N LEU A 83 9.72 -3.75 13.38
CA LEU A 83 9.69 -5.04 14.03
C LEU A 83 9.04 -4.88 15.41
N ALA A 84 8.05 -5.71 15.71
CA ALA A 84 7.46 -5.86 17.03
C ALA A 84 8.02 -7.11 17.73
N PRO A 85 8.89 -6.94 18.73
CA PRO A 85 9.35 -8.02 19.57
C PRO A 85 8.25 -8.52 20.50
N SER A 86 8.34 -9.78 20.88
CA SER A 86 7.47 -10.42 21.86
C SER A 86 8.31 -11.20 22.87
N PRO A 87 7.93 -11.20 24.16
CA PRO A 87 8.56 -12.04 25.17
C PRO A 87 8.33 -13.54 24.94
N PHE A 88 7.41 -13.92 24.06
CA PHE A 88 7.08 -15.31 23.75
C PHE A 88 7.07 -15.54 22.23
N SER A 89 7.24 -16.79 21.81
CA SER A 89 7.15 -17.15 20.38
C SER A 89 5.85 -16.64 19.76
N VAL A 90 5.99 -15.98 18.61
CA VAL A 90 4.87 -15.41 17.84
C VAL A 90 4.44 -16.30 16.68
N SER A 91 5.17 -17.38 16.37
CA SER A 91 4.98 -18.19 15.15
C SER A 91 3.56 -18.72 14.99
N ASP A 92 2.96 -19.19 16.09
CA ASP A 92 1.64 -19.78 16.12
C ASP A 92 0.55 -18.80 16.58
N SER A 93 0.88 -17.88 17.50
CA SER A 93 -0.08 -16.91 18.04
C SER A 93 -0.54 -15.91 16.98
N ILE A 94 0.38 -15.46 16.11
CA ILE A 94 0.06 -14.59 14.97
C ILE A 94 -0.88 -15.26 13.95
N ARG A 95 -0.95 -16.59 13.96
CA ARG A 95 -1.83 -17.42 13.12
C ARG A 95 -3.13 -17.78 13.83
N GLY A 96 -3.37 -17.27 15.04
CA GLY A 96 -4.52 -17.62 15.87
C GLY A 96 -4.51 -19.06 16.40
N GLN A 97 -3.36 -19.74 16.37
CA GLN A 97 -3.24 -21.15 16.75
C GLN A 97 -2.97 -21.32 18.25
N ILE A 98 -3.92 -20.89 19.08
CA ILE A 98 -3.80 -20.94 20.56
C ILE A 98 -3.44 -22.34 21.07
N GLY A 99 -3.99 -23.40 20.47
CA GLY A 99 -3.67 -24.79 20.84
C GLY A 99 -2.22 -25.22 20.60
N LYS A 100 -1.38 -24.37 19.99
CA LYS A 100 0.04 -24.62 19.73
C LYS A 100 0.99 -23.67 20.45
N THR A 101 0.49 -22.61 21.10
CA THR A 101 1.36 -21.58 21.71
C THR A 101 1.98 -22.04 23.03
N GLN A 102 1.29 -22.89 23.82
CA GLN A 102 1.84 -23.54 25.01
C GLN A 102 1.22 -24.94 25.17
N LYS A 103 2.05 -25.95 25.48
CA LYS A 103 1.62 -27.36 25.47
C LYS A 103 1.17 -27.88 26.84
N ASN A 104 1.62 -27.30 27.95
CA ASN A 104 1.14 -27.62 29.30
C ASN A 104 1.48 -26.49 30.30
N SER A 105 0.83 -26.51 31.46
CA SER A 105 1.05 -25.58 32.58
C SER A 105 2.40 -25.75 33.28
N ASP A 106 3.04 -26.90 33.09
CA ASP A 106 4.28 -27.27 33.77
C ASP A 106 5.53 -26.83 32.99
N SER A 107 5.34 -26.37 31.75
CA SER A 107 6.36 -25.85 30.83
C SER A 107 6.06 -24.40 30.44
N ILE A 108 5.67 -23.56 31.40
CA ILE A 108 5.60 -22.11 31.15
C ILE A 108 7.02 -21.64 30.85
N GLU A 109 7.34 -21.51 29.56
CA GLU A 109 8.58 -20.88 29.13
C GLU A 109 8.66 -19.50 29.78
N SER A 110 9.78 -19.21 30.42
CA SER A 110 10.01 -17.87 30.95
C SER A 110 10.08 -16.88 29.79
N PRO A 111 9.59 -15.63 29.95
CA PRO A 111 9.73 -14.58 28.95
C PRO A 111 11.14 -14.50 28.37
N GLY A 112 11.27 -14.77 27.09
CA GLY A 112 12.49 -14.64 26.30
C GLY A 112 12.41 -13.39 25.44
N PHE A 113 13.12 -12.33 25.81
CA PHE A 113 13.24 -11.10 25.03
C PHE A 113 14.24 -11.26 23.87
N GLY A 114 14.16 -12.40 23.18
CA GLY A 114 14.99 -12.71 22.01
C GLY A 114 14.44 -12.06 20.75
N LEU A 115 15.33 -11.76 19.80
CA LEU A 115 14.96 -11.16 18.51
C LEU A 115 14.29 -12.15 17.56
N GLU A 116 14.44 -13.45 17.83
CA GLU A 116 13.74 -14.54 17.15
C GLU A 116 12.22 -14.47 17.31
N ASN A 117 11.74 -13.81 18.38
CA ASN A 117 10.33 -13.64 18.68
C ASN A 117 9.78 -12.30 18.16
N CYS A 118 10.19 -11.88 16.97
CA CYS A 118 9.70 -10.65 16.34
C CYS A 118 8.72 -10.92 15.19
N SER A 119 7.85 -9.97 14.91
CA SER A 119 7.07 -9.92 13.67
C SER A 119 7.29 -8.59 12.93
N VAL A 120 7.13 -8.60 11.62
CA VAL A 120 7.10 -7.39 10.79
C VAL A 120 5.70 -6.80 10.86
N VAL A 121 5.55 -5.57 11.34
CA VAL A 121 4.22 -4.95 11.54
C VAL A 121 3.80 -4.06 10.37
N GLY A 122 4.74 -3.35 9.76
CA GLY A 122 4.44 -2.38 8.72
C GLY A 122 5.68 -1.82 8.04
N GLY A 123 5.49 -1.33 6.81
CA GLY A 123 6.52 -0.66 6.04
C GLY A 123 6.65 0.82 6.42
N ILE A 124 7.83 1.38 6.25
CA ILE A 124 8.12 2.79 6.53
C ILE A 124 8.61 3.44 5.24
N PRO A 125 7.90 4.47 4.73
CA PRO A 125 8.36 5.20 3.57
C PRO A 125 9.66 5.93 3.93
N ASN A 126 10.74 5.65 3.20
CA ASN A 126 12.06 6.19 3.51
C ASN A 126 12.73 6.92 2.34
N HIS A 127 12.16 6.84 1.13
CA HIS A 127 12.64 7.52 -0.06
C HIS A 127 11.46 8.08 -0.86
N PRO A 128 11.13 9.37 -0.69
CA PRO A 128 11.68 10.32 0.28
C PRO A 128 11.09 10.10 1.70
N PHE A 129 11.81 10.50 2.75
CA PHE A 129 11.27 10.55 4.13
C PHE A 129 10.14 11.58 4.28
N GLN A 130 10.00 12.48 3.30
CA GLN A 130 8.88 13.39 3.16
C GLN A 130 7.93 12.88 2.07
N LEU A 131 6.63 12.96 2.32
CA LEU A 131 5.62 12.68 1.30
C LEU A 131 5.85 13.59 0.09
N LEU A 132 5.88 13.00 -1.10
CA LEU A 132 5.97 13.75 -2.35
C LEU A 132 4.77 14.72 -2.45
N PRO A 133 4.95 15.93 -3.02
CA PRO A 133 3.85 16.89 -3.17
C PRO A 133 2.61 16.30 -3.88
N THR A 134 2.81 15.34 -4.80
CA THR A 134 1.74 14.60 -5.49
C THR A 134 0.86 13.75 -4.57
N LEU A 135 1.38 13.37 -3.40
CA LEU A 135 0.73 12.55 -2.39
C LEU A 135 0.12 13.37 -1.25
N GLN A 136 0.44 14.67 -1.16
CA GLN A 136 -0.07 15.59 -0.14
C GLN A 136 -1.48 16.07 -0.50
N LYS A 137 -2.43 15.14 -0.56
CA LYS A 137 -3.84 15.38 -0.89
C LYS A 137 -4.70 15.25 0.37
N ASP A 138 -5.73 16.09 0.46
CA ASP A 138 -6.72 15.99 1.54
C ASP A 138 -7.64 14.77 1.35
N GLY A 139 -7.68 13.91 2.36
CA GLY A 139 -8.49 12.69 2.37
C GLY A 139 -7.65 11.43 2.61
N MET A 140 -8.26 10.26 2.38
CA MET A 140 -7.58 8.97 2.45
C MET A 140 -7.00 8.62 1.08
N LEU A 141 -5.68 8.44 1.00
CA LEU A 141 -4.96 8.13 -0.24
C LEU A 141 -4.38 6.71 -0.20
N ILE A 142 -4.72 5.90 -1.18
CA ILE A 142 -4.10 4.60 -1.46
C ILE A 142 -3.31 4.75 -2.75
N CYS A 143 -1.99 4.59 -2.73
CA CYS A 143 -1.13 4.94 -3.85
C CYS A 143 0.12 4.07 -3.95
N ASP A 144 0.76 4.09 -5.12
CA ASP A 144 2.17 3.72 -5.21
C ASP A 144 3.07 4.80 -4.59
N THR A 145 4.29 4.41 -4.26
CA THR A 145 5.27 5.26 -3.54
C THR A 145 5.67 6.53 -4.29
N LEU A 146 5.42 6.62 -5.60
CA LEU A 146 5.71 7.76 -6.46
C LEU A 146 4.47 8.62 -6.77
N GLY A 147 3.26 8.15 -6.42
CA GLY A 147 2.00 8.84 -6.71
C GLY A 147 1.61 8.84 -8.20
N ASN A 148 2.12 7.88 -8.97
CA ASN A 148 1.73 7.71 -10.37
C ASN A 148 0.32 7.12 -10.48
N THR A 149 -0.02 6.21 -9.58
CA THR A 149 -1.28 5.48 -9.51
C THR A 149 -1.83 5.62 -8.10
N TYR A 150 -3.09 6.04 -7.99
CA TYR A 150 -3.75 6.18 -6.70
C TYR A 150 -5.27 6.13 -6.77
N ALA A 151 -5.87 5.83 -5.63
CA ALA A 151 -7.26 6.09 -5.30
C ALA A 151 -7.32 7.06 -4.10
N LEU A 152 -7.97 8.20 -4.29
CA LEU A 152 -8.19 9.21 -3.26
C LEU A 152 -9.67 9.22 -2.88
N PHE A 153 -9.94 9.09 -1.58
CA PHE A 153 -11.27 9.25 -1.00
C PHE A 153 -11.27 10.55 -0.19
N SER A 154 -11.92 11.58 -0.72
CA SER A 154 -12.04 12.89 -0.07
C SER A 154 -13.50 13.25 0.16
N THR A 155 -13.74 14.35 0.88
CA THR A 155 -15.09 14.89 1.07
C THR A 155 -15.69 15.44 -0.23
N SER A 156 -14.87 15.76 -1.23
CA SER A 156 -15.31 16.30 -2.52
C SER A 156 -15.55 15.22 -3.60
N GLY A 157 -15.19 13.96 -3.31
CA GLY A 157 -15.47 12.81 -4.17
C GLY A 157 -14.37 11.75 -4.11
N ILE A 158 -14.42 10.84 -5.10
CA ILE A 158 -13.40 9.81 -5.29
C ILE A 158 -12.64 10.14 -6.58
N GLU A 159 -11.31 10.25 -6.49
CA GLU A 159 -10.42 10.41 -7.64
C GLU A 159 -9.65 9.11 -7.88
N LEU A 160 -9.58 8.69 -9.13
CA LEU A 160 -8.76 7.56 -9.56
C LEU A 160 -7.74 8.05 -10.58
N LYS A 161 -6.48 7.66 -10.39
CA LYS A 161 -5.39 7.92 -11.34
C LYS A 161 -4.65 6.62 -11.62
N SER A 162 -4.35 6.36 -12.89
CA SER A 162 -3.54 5.23 -13.33
C SER A 162 -2.38 5.71 -14.20
N GLY A 163 -1.14 5.50 -13.72
CA GLY A 163 0.07 5.88 -14.44
C GLY A 163 0.12 7.37 -14.82
N THR A 164 0.41 7.67 -16.09
CA THR A 164 0.47 9.05 -16.61
C THR A 164 -0.86 9.55 -17.17
N ALA A 165 -1.95 8.80 -17.01
CA ALA A 165 -3.27 9.23 -17.47
C ALA A 165 -3.75 10.48 -16.69
N GLN A 166 -4.63 11.26 -17.31
CA GLN A 166 -5.30 12.36 -16.61
C GLN A 166 -6.16 11.80 -15.47
N THR A 167 -6.22 12.54 -14.36
CA THR A 167 -7.05 12.17 -13.21
C THR A 167 -8.52 12.26 -13.59
N GLU A 168 -9.30 11.22 -13.27
CA GLU A 168 -10.74 11.22 -13.48
C GLU A 168 -11.47 11.07 -12.14
N LYS A 169 -12.59 11.78 -11.99
CA LYS A 169 -13.52 11.52 -10.89
C LYS A 169 -14.22 10.19 -11.16
N ALA A 170 -14.28 9.31 -10.15
CA ALA A 170 -14.90 7.99 -10.28
C ALA A 170 -16.39 8.05 -10.66
N VAL A 171 -17.03 9.22 -10.48
CA VAL A 171 -18.30 9.54 -11.12
C VAL A 171 -18.04 9.77 -12.62
N LEU A 172 -17.81 8.67 -13.36
CA LEU A 172 -17.75 8.57 -14.82
C LEU A 172 -18.96 9.25 -15.52
N GLY A 173 -19.99 9.60 -14.74
CA GLY A 173 -21.15 10.36 -15.17
C GLY A 173 -20.81 11.67 -15.86
N GLU A 174 -19.86 12.50 -15.38
CA GLU A 174 -19.70 13.83 -15.96
C GLU A 174 -18.95 13.84 -17.31
N THR A 175 -17.88 13.07 -17.46
CA THR A 175 -17.20 12.93 -18.78
C THR A 175 -18.09 12.23 -19.79
N LEU A 176 -18.77 11.15 -19.39
CA LEU A 176 -19.73 10.45 -20.26
C LEU A 176 -20.92 11.35 -20.62
N LYS A 177 -21.49 12.08 -19.65
CA LYS A 177 -22.57 13.05 -19.88
C LYS A 177 -22.14 14.16 -20.82
N GLY A 178 -20.92 14.67 -20.69
CA GLY A 178 -20.37 15.67 -21.61
C GLY A 178 -20.32 15.15 -23.05
N ILE A 179 -19.81 13.93 -23.24
CA ILE A 179 -19.74 13.30 -24.58
C ILE A 179 -21.11 12.97 -25.14
N LEU A 180 -22.03 12.48 -24.31
CA LEU A 180 -23.43 12.26 -24.70
C LEU A 180 -24.11 13.58 -25.07
N GLY A 181 -23.83 14.66 -24.35
CA GLY A 181 -24.27 16.02 -24.67
C GLY A 181 -23.75 16.48 -26.03
N GLU A 182 -22.43 16.41 -26.26
CA GLU A 182 -21.82 16.73 -27.56
C GLU A 182 -22.42 15.92 -28.71
N LEU A 183 -22.72 14.64 -28.48
CA LEU A 183 -23.33 13.75 -29.47
C LEU A 183 -24.79 14.12 -29.75
N LEU A 184 -25.57 14.46 -28.72
CA LEU A 184 -26.95 14.94 -28.85
C LEU A 184 -27.02 16.28 -29.58
N ASP A 185 -26.13 17.22 -29.26
CA ASP A 185 -26.03 18.51 -29.94
C ASP A 185 -25.63 18.35 -31.41
N ALA A 186 -24.70 17.43 -31.70
CA ALA A 186 -24.33 17.10 -33.07
C ALA A 186 -25.49 16.46 -33.84
N LEU A 187 -26.26 15.55 -33.23
CA LEU A 187 -27.46 14.95 -33.83
C LEU A 187 -28.56 15.99 -34.10
N ALA A 188 -28.82 16.89 -33.14
CA ALA A 188 -29.85 17.93 -33.27
C ALA A 188 -29.58 18.89 -34.44
N ASN A 189 -28.30 19.11 -34.77
CA ASN A 189 -27.87 19.99 -35.86
C ASN A 189 -27.58 19.26 -37.18
N LEU A 190 -28.07 18.02 -37.35
CA LEU A 190 -27.94 17.27 -38.60
C LEU A 190 -28.64 18.02 -39.73
N THR A 191 -27.84 18.65 -40.58
CA THR A 191 -28.30 19.44 -41.72
C THR A 191 -27.75 18.85 -43.00
N VAL A 192 -28.65 18.68 -43.98
CA VAL A 192 -28.35 18.13 -45.29
C VAL A 192 -28.87 19.11 -46.33
N THR A 193 -28.01 19.55 -47.23
CA THR A 193 -28.41 20.47 -48.31
C THR A 193 -28.85 19.68 -49.54
N CYS A 194 -29.99 20.09 -50.11
CA CYS A 194 -30.46 19.64 -51.41
C CYS A 194 -30.34 20.80 -52.40
N THR A 195 -29.62 20.59 -53.50
CA THR A 195 -29.33 21.65 -54.48
C THR A 195 -30.49 21.90 -55.46
N ALA A 196 -31.40 20.92 -55.64
CA ALA A 196 -32.61 21.05 -56.44
C ALA A 196 -33.61 19.92 -56.13
N PRO A 197 -34.91 20.07 -56.45
CA PRO A 197 -35.87 18.96 -56.40
C PRO A 197 -35.34 17.76 -57.20
N SER A 198 -35.56 16.53 -56.70
CA SER A 198 -35.14 15.27 -57.36
C SER A 198 -33.63 15.00 -57.41
N THR A 199 -32.78 15.84 -56.80
CA THR A 199 -31.33 15.59 -56.73
C THR A 199 -30.94 14.88 -55.43
N THR A 200 -29.85 14.11 -55.50
CA THR A 200 -29.32 13.35 -54.36
C THR A 200 -28.89 14.31 -53.25
N SER A 201 -29.23 13.96 -52.01
CA SER A 201 -28.84 14.74 -50.83
C SER A 201 -27.32 14.79 -50.68
N SER A 202 -26.78 15.94 -50.26
CA SER A 202 -25.35 16.08 -49.95
C SER A 202 -24.98 15.29 -48.69
N ILE A 203 -23.68 15.17 -48.40
CA ILE A 203 -23.24 14.66 -47.09
C ILE A 203 -23.67 15.62 -45.96
N PRO A 204 -23.98 15.12 -44.75
CA PRO A 204 -24.32 15.97 -43.62
C PRO A 204 -23.20 16.96 -43.28
N LEU A 205 -23.53 18.24 -43.11
CA LEU A 205 -22.55 19.30 -42.83
C LEU A 205 -21.77 19.09 -41.52
N ASN A 206 -22.40 18.43 -40.54
CA ASN A 206 -21.84 18.11 -39.23
C ASN A 206 -20.99 16.82 -39.23
N ALA A 207 -20.71 16.19 -40.37
CA ALA A 207 -19.93 14.95 -40.45
C ALA A 207 -18.54 15.04 -39.80
N ALA A 208 -17.87 16.20 -39.89
CA ALA A 208 -16.57 16.43 -39.24
C ALA A 208 -16.66 16.39 -37.70
N ILE A 209 -17.75 16.92 -37.13
CA ILE A 209 -18.01 16.91 -35.68
C ILE A 209 -18.25 15.47 -35.21
N PHE A 210 -19.05 14.70 -35.96
CA PHE A 210 -19.25 13.27 -35.68
C PHE A 210 -17.95 12.48 -35.68
N ASN A 211 -17.06 12.73 -36.64
CA ASN A 211 -15.77 12.07 -36.70
C ASN A 211 -14.87 12.43 -35.51
N SER A 212 -14.91 13.69 -35.04
CA SER A 212 -14.21 14.13 -33.83
C SER A 212 -14.75 13.43 -32.57
N ILE A 213 -16.07 13.38 -32.41
CA ILE A 213 -16.71 12.69 -31.28
C ILE A 213 -16.41 11.19 -31.32
N LYS A 214 -16.46 10.56 -32.51
CA LYS A 214 -16.08 9.15 -32.70
C LYS A 214 -14.62 8.90 -32.32
N ALA A 215 -13.71 9.83 -32.65
CA ALA A 215 -12.31 9.73 -32.23
C ALA A 215 -12.16 9.82 -30.71
N LYS A 216 -12.86 10.76 -30.04
CA LYS A 216 -12.89 10.84 -28.56
C LYS A 216 -13.41 9.55 -27.92
N LEU A 217 -14.51 8.99 -28.45
CA LEU A 217 -15.09 7.72 -28.00
C LEU A 217 -14.11 6.55 -28.17
N ASN A 218 -13.42 6.47 -29.31
CA ASN A 218 -12.41 5.44 -29.56
C ASN A 218 -11.21 5.56 -28.61
N THR A 219 -10.76 6.78 -28.29
CA THR A 219 -9.69 7.01 -27.30
C THR A 219 -10.12 6.48 -25.93
N ILE A 220 -11.33 6.78 -25.48
CA ILE A 220 -11.86 6.28 -24.20
C ILE A 220 -12.01 4.76 -24.22
N LEU A 221 -12.47 4.19 -25.34
CA LEU A 221 -12.58 2.74 -25.50
C LEU A 221 -11.21 2.05 -25.41
N SER A 222 -10.17 2.68 -25.97
CA SER A 222 -8.79 2.18 -25.91
C SER A 222 -8.15 2.31 -24.53
N GLN A 223 -8.65 3.24 -23.70
CA GLN A 223 -8.18 3.51 -22.34
C GLN A 223 -8.99 2.78 -21.27
N LYS A 224 -10.11 2.13 -21.64
CA LYS A 224 -10.90 1.34 -20.68
C LYS A 224 -10.03 0.23 -20.08
N VAL A 225 -10.05 0.21 -18.75
CA VAL A 225 -9.62 -0.87 -17.88
C VAL A 225 -9.96 -2.21 -18.53
N LYS A 226 -8.94 -3.03 -18.82
CA LYS A 226 -9.13 -4.45 -19.10
C LYS A 226 -9.72 -5.05 -17.82
N ASN A 227 -11.03 -5.22 -17.81
CA ASN A 227 -11.68 -6.09 -16.84
C ASN A 227 -11.23 -7.52 -17.19
N ASN A 228 -10.29 -8.06 -16.41
CA ASN A 228 -10.07 -9.49 -16.32
C ASN A 228 -11.09 -10.07 -15.35
#